data_AF-F2R6M5-F1
#
_entry.id   AF-F2R6M5-F1
#
_cell.length_a   1.000
_cell.length_b   1.000
_cell.length_c   1.000
_cell.angle_alpha   90.00
_cell.angle_beta   90.00
_cell.angle_gamma   90.00
#
_symmetry.space_group_name_H-M   'P 1'
#
loop_
_entity.id
_entity.type
_entity.pdbx_description
1 polymer ?
#
loop_
_entity_poly.entity_id
_entity_poly.type
_entity_poly.pdbx_seq_one_letter_code
_entity_poly.pdbx_strand_id
1 'polypeptide(L)'
;MSAMPPSGRRRRPRALRGPAAITALLAGAAAASLAAAPAGAAGPNGVRVPMHQCWVNGVTAPPGDIVSGTSGDDNIFCDSDLENVTVWGGAGNDMIEVRGLVIDSAVMGGDGDDVIRTKHLVPQNASSMVRGNRGNDVIKVATVSGDGATKGAVVHGDDGDDRITTGSVTGAPGKYNRGGGIVTGNDGADTIKVGTVDFSGRVLGGSGADVIEAEALGPESGGLIQSGPGDDTISGPDGAVLIVGEHWGTVDAGVGRDTCTVKSVSTRTSISACEIMPKAAPAADRPSGQLTPAAPTGTTAEPPSKPAAPAATPAKPAAPAAVPAAPAGPAEPAAPPAGPVEPVTAAAGPVEPVAPAAPVGPAGP
;
A
#
# COMPACT_ATOMS: atom_id res chain seq x y z
N MET A 1 -36.51 44.97 11.10
CA MET A 1 -37.29 45.44 12.27
C MET A 1 -37.94 44.23 12.93
N SER A 2 -37.81 44.17 14.25
CA SER A 2 -37.98 43.03 15.16
C SER A 2 -39.39 42.43 15.26
N ALA A 3 -39.46 41.16 15.69
CA ALA A 3 -40.17 40.76 16.91
C ALA A 3 -39.80 39.33 17.37
N MET A 4 -39.13 39.22 18.52
CA MET A 4 -39.08 38.03 19.38
C MET A 4 -40.45 37.77 20.04
N PRO A 5 -40.71 36.54 20.54
CA PRO A 5 -40.99 36.38 21.98
C PRO A 5 -40.44 35.03 22.55
N PRO A 6 -40.71 34.61 23.81
CA PRO A 6 -39.79 34.80 24.92
C PRO A 6 -39.36 33.51 25.65
N SER A 7 -38.37 33.70 26.53
CA SER A 7 -37.74 32.76 27.46
C SER A 7 -38.68 32.19 28.55
N GLY A 8 -38.65 30.87 28.75
CA GLY A 8 -39.19 30.19 29.93
C GLY A 8 -38.07 29.67 30.85
N ARG A 9 -37.96 30.26 32.04
CA ARG A 9 -36.99 29.92 33.11
C ARG A 9 -37.77 29.33 34.31
N ARG A 10 -37.08 28.49 35.11
CA ARG A 10 -37.42 28.01 36.49
C ARG A 10 -38.23 26.69 36.51
N ARG A 11 -38.05 25.75 37.44
CA ARG A 11 -37.54 25.75 38.83
C ARG A 11 -36.90 24.39 39.15
N ARG A 12 -35.85 24.39 39.99
CA ARG A 12 -35.48 23.27 40.87
C ARG A 12 -36.47 23.21 42.06
N PRO A 13 -36.65 22.03 42.66
CA PRO A 13 -36.67 21.93 44.13
C PRO A 13 -35.55 21.03 44.66
N ARG A 14 -35.08 21.40 45.85
CA ARG A 14 -34.02 20.76 46.64
C ARG A 14 -34.67 20.32 47.96
N ALA A 15 -34.16 19.20 48.49
CA ALA A 15 -34.19 18.75 49.90
C ALA A 15 -35.54 18.16 50.37
N LEU A 16 -35.62 17.18 51.30
CA LEU A 16 -34.88 16.97 52.54
C LEU A 16 -34.98 15.50 53.03
N ARG A 17 -33.96 15.06 53.80
CA ARG A 17 -33.95 14.22 55.04
C ARG A 17 -34.62 12.82 54.99
N GLY A 18 -34.06 11.74 55.54
CA GLY A 18 -33.16 11.55 56.68
C GLY A 18 -32.95 10.03 56.97
N PRO A 19 -32.46 9.63 58.16
CA PRO A 19 -31.42 8.59 58.33
C PRO A 19 -31.90 7.23 58.92
N ALA A 20 -31.10 6.18 58.73
CA ALA A 20 -31.03 4.98 59.59
C ALA A 20 -29.64 4.33 59.40
N ALA A 21 -28.75 4.43 60.41
CA ALA A 21 -28.47 3.42 61.43
C ALA A 21 -27.75 2.17 60.83
N ILE A 22 -26.41 2.12 60.94
CA ILE A 22 -25.64 1.32 61.92
C ILE A 22 -25.94 -0.18 61.78
N THR A 23 -24.93 -0.96 61.36
CA THR A 23 -24.37 -2.16 62.04
C THR A 23 -23.52 -2.92 61.02
N ALA A 24 -22.20 -3.05 61.23
CA ALA A 24 -21.46 -4.25 60.84
C ALA A 24 -20.04 -4.24 61.45
N LEU A 25 -19.77 -5.34 62.15
CA LEU A 25 -18.58 -5.68 62.92
C LEU A 25 -17.28 -5.71 62.10
N LEU A 26 -16.22 -5.27 62.77
CA LEU A 26 -14.82 -5.67 62.55
C LEU A 26 -14.60 -7.12 62.99
N ALA A 27 -13.95 -7.93 62.14
CA ALA A 27 -12.84 -8.84 62.49
C ALA A 27 -12.60 -9.84 61.35
N GLY A 28 -11.37 -9.90 60.84
CA GLY A 28 -10.99 -10.90 59.86
C GLY A 28 -9.66 -10.57 59.19
N ALA A 29 -8.56 -10.65 59.95
CA ALA A 29 -7.21 -10.62 59.42
C ALA A 29 -6.98 -11.87 58.56
N ALA A 30 -6.85 -11.70 57.25
CA ALA A 30 -6.27 -12.68 56.35
C ALA A 30 -4.97 -12.09 55.80
N ALA A 31 -3.85 -12.61 56.27
CA ALA A 31 -2.55 -12.38 55.68
C ALA A 31 -2.51 -13.08 54.30
N ALA A 32 -2.87 -12.33 53.26
CA ALA A 32 -2.55 -12.72 51.89
C ALA A 32 -1.08 -12.39 51.65
N SER A 33 -0.25 -13.43 51.57
CA SER A 33 1.09 -13.34 51.02
C SER A 33 0.96 -12.84 49.57
N LEU A 34 1.11 -11.53 49.35
CA LEU A 34 1.38 -11.02 48.02
C LEU A 34 2.76 -11.55 47.61
N ALA A 35 2.75 -12.66 46.88
CA ALA A 35 3.81 -12.93 45.93
C ALA A 35 3.86 -11.71 45.00
N ALA A 36 4.83 -10.83 45.24
CA ALA A 36 5.21 -9.81 44.29
C ALA A 36 5.72 -10.51 43.04
N ALA A 37 4.81 -10.88 42.15
CA ALA A 37 5.13 -10.99 40.75
C ALA A 37 5.78 -9.66 40.35
N PRO A 38 6.86 -9.65 39.57
CA PRO A 38 7.38 -8.41 39.03
C PRO A 38 6.25 -7.77 38.22
N ALA A 39 5.66 -6.73 38.80
CA ALA A 39 4.75 -5.85 38.09
C ALA A 39 5.49 -5.35 36.86
N GLY A 40 4.92 -5.64 35.69
CA GLY A 40 5.49 -5.26 34.42
C GLY A 40 5.86 -3.78 34.44
N ALA A 41 7.13 -3.50 34.17
CA ALA A 41 7.56 -2.18 33.76
C ALA A 41 7.10 -1.94 32.31
N ALA A 42 5.79 -1.90 32.09
CA ALA A 42 5.21 -1.23 30.94
C ALA A 42 5.07 0.24 31.33
N GLY A 43 6.18 0.98 31.23
CA GLY A 43 6.12 2.44 31.26
C GLY A 43 5.24 2.94 30.10
N PRO A 44 4.52 4.06 30.26
CA PRO A 44 3.58 4.55 29.25
C PRO A 44 4.22 5.07 27.95
N ASN A 45 5.52 4.85 27.73
CA ASN A 45 6.25 5.15 26.50
C ASN A 45 7.44 4.17 26.35
N GLY A 46 7.20 2.86 26.51
CA GLY A 46 8.22 1.86 26.20
C GLY A 46 8.55 1.94 24.72
N VAL A 47 9.65 2.59 24.37
CA VAL A 47 10.22 2.57 23.01
C VAL A 47 10.44 1.11 22.68
N ARG A 48 9.55 0.53 21.85
CA ARG A 48 9.75 -0.82 21.35
C ARG A 48 11.04 -0.79 20.56
N VAL A 49 11.95 -1.69 20.91
CA VAL A 49 13.20 -1.82 20.20
C VAL A 49 12.83 -2.25 18.78
N PRO A 50 13.32 -1.56 17.74
CA PRO A 50 13.16 -1.98 16.36
C PRO A 50 13.54 -3.45 16.23
N MET A 51 12.69 -4.23 15.57
CA MET A 51 12.90 -5.66 15.45
C MET A 51 12.72 -6.12 14.01
N HIS A 52 13.71 -6.87 13.55
CA HIS A 52 13.71 -7.53 12.26
C HIS A 52 14.61 -8.78 12.30
N GLN A 53 14.30 -9.73 11.43
CA GLN A 53 15.17 -10.86 11.07
C GLN A 53 15.38 -10.76 9.56
N CYS A 54 16.40 -10.00 9.18
CA CYS A 54 16.73 -9.74 7.78
C CYS A 54 18.12 -10.25 7.44
N TRP A 55 18.32 -10.53 6.16
CA TRP A 55 19.59 -10.89 5.55
C TRP A 55 19.83 -10.00 4.34
N VAL A 56 21.06 -9.55 4.18
CA VAL A 56 21.55 -8.82 3.01
C VAL A 56 22.59 -9.71 2.34
N ASN A 57 22.33 -10.15 1.11
CA ASN A 57 23.18 -11.08 0.36
C ASN A 57 23.53 -12.36 1.13
N GLY A 58 22.54 -12.89 1.87
CA GLY A 58 22.69 -14.09 2.70
C GLY A 58 23.40 -13.89 4.04
N VAL A 59 23.87 -12.67 4.34
CA VAL A 59 24.48 -12.33 5.62
C VAL A 59 23.43 -11.70 6.53
N THR A 60 23.31 -12.18 7.76
CA THR A 60 22.35 -11.63 8.74
C THR A 60 22.62 -10.14 8.97
N ALA A 61 21.61 -9.31 8.77
CA ALA A 61 21.67 -7.90 9.08
C ALA A 61 21.82 -7.69 10.60
N PRO A 62 22.70 -6.79 11.06
CA PRO A 62 22.80 -6.46 12.47
C PRO A 62 21.45 -5.98 13.02
N PRO A 63 21.13 -6.24 14.31
CA PRO A 63 19.95 -5.65 14.92
C PRO A 63 20.01 -4.12 14.88
N GLY A 64 18.91 -3.46 14.52
CA GLY A 64 18.83 -2.02 14.49
C GLY A 64 17.53 -1.50 13.89
N ASP A 65 17.48 -0.19 13.68
CA ASP A 65 16.42 0.51 12.97
C ASP A 65 16.66 0.59 11.46
N ILE A 66 17.81 0.13 10.96
CA ILE A 66 18.20 0.21 9.55
C ILE A 66 18.74 -1.14 9.07
N VAL A 67 18.20 -1.60 7.95
CA VAL A 67 18.76 -2.68 7.11
C VAL A 67 19.11 -2.06 5.77
N SER A 68 20.39 -2.02 5.44
CA SER A 68 20.88 -1.37 4.22
C SER A 68 21.57 -2.40 3.33
N GLY A 69 21.30 -2.35 2.03
CA GLY A 69 22.19 -2.89 1.02
C GLY A 69 23.42 -2.01 0.81
N THR A 70 24.05 -2.23 -0.32
CA THR A 70 25.31 -1.68 -0.80
C THR A 70 25.06 -0.74 -1.99
N SER A 71 26.06 -0.56 -2.85
CA SER A 71 25.95 0.29 -4.04
C SER A 71 25.80 -0.51 -5.34
N GLY A 72 25.58 -1.82 -5.24
CA GLY A 72 25.29 -2.67 -6.40
C GLY A 72 24.28 -3.73 -6.00
N ASP A 73 23.75 -4.46 -6.98
CA ASP A 73 22.59 -5.35 -6.84
C ASP A 73 22.59 -6.22 -5.58
N ASP A 74 21.66 -5.95 -4.67
CA ASP A 74 21.51 -6.63 -3.39
C ASP A 74 20.26 -7.52 -3.35
N ASN A 75 20.35 -8.61 -2.60
CA ASN A 75 19.20 -9.42 -2.21
C ASN A 75 18.93 -9.21 -0.72
N ILE A 76 17.89 -8.46 -0.40
CA ILE A 76 17.46 -8.17 0.97
C ILE A 76 16.22 -9.00 1.28
N PHE A 77 16.34 -9.91 2.25
CA PHE A 77 15.26 -10.80 2.64
C PHE A 77 14.95 -10.64 4.12
N CYS A 78 13.68 -10.41 4.47
CA CYS A 78 13.21 -10.30 5.85
C CYS A 78 12.10 -11.35 6.11
N ASP A 79 12.38 -12.32 6.98
CA ASP A 79 11.45 -13.44 7.27
C ASP A 79 10.42 -13.09 8.35
N SER A 80 10.74 -12.11 9.21
CA SER A 80 9.86 -11.63 10.28
C SER A 80 9.09 -10.37 9.90
N ASP A 81 8.19 -9.95 10.80
CA ASP A 81 7.61 -8.60 10.77
C ASP A 81 8.73 -7.55 10.91
N LEU A 82 8.49 -6.39 10.28
CA LEU A 82 9.28 -5.17 10.45
C LEU A 82 8.51 -4.23 11.36
N GLU A 83 9.11 -3.81 12.47
CA GLU A 83 8.52 -2.84 13.39
C GLU A 83 9.51 -1.70 13.66
N ASN A 84 9.18 -0.48 13.23
CA ASN A 84 10.05 0.69 13.29
C ASN A 84 11.42 0.50 12.62
N VAL A 85 11.44 -0.17 11.45
CA VAL A 85 12.66 -0.44 10.68
C VAL A 85 12.59 0.24 9.33
N THR A 86 13.74 0.74 8.88
CA THR A 86 13.97 1.23 7.52
C THR A 86 14.79 0.18 6.77
N VAL A 87 14.21 -0.40 5.73
CA VAL A 87 14.93 -1.24 4.77
C VAL A 87 15.25 -0.40 3.55
N TRP A 88 16.51 -0.36 3.15
CA TRP A 88 17.00 0.43 2.02
C TRP A 88 17.88 -0.46 1.11
N GLY A 89 17.53 -0.59 -0.16
CA GLY A 89 18.32 -1.30 -1.16
C GLY A 89 19.66 -0.60 -1.39
N GLY A 90 19.61 0.66 -1.79
CA GLY A 90 20.80 1.48 -1.98
C GLY A 90 20.92 1.94 -3.43
N ALA A 91 21.98 1.54 -4.10
CA ALA A 91 22.10 1.71 -5.55
C ALA A 91 22.29 0.34 -6.20
N GLY A 92 21.94 0.21 -7.47
CA GLY A 92 21.90 -1.08 -8.15
C GLY A 92 20.48 -1.61 -8.25
N ASN A 93 20.30 -2.75 -8.90
CA ASN A 93 18.99 -3.36 -9.09
C ASN A 93 18.74 -4.35 -7.95
N ASP A 94 17.99 -3.92 -6.93
CA ASP A 94 17.83 -4.65 -5.69
C ASP A 94 16.57 -5.54 -5.67
N MET A 95 16.67 -6.67 -5.00
CA MET A 95 15.55 -7.56 -4.73
C MET A 95 15.24 -7.52 -3.23
N ILE A 96 14.15 -6.85 -2.85
CA ILE A 96 13.72 -6.69 -1.45
C ILE A 96 12.44 -7.51 -1.20
N GLU A 97 12.50 -8.51 -0.33
CA GLU A 97 11.35 -9.32 0.05
C GLU A 97 11.11 -9.32 1.56
N VAL A 98 9.95 -8.85 1.98
CA VAL A 98 9.47 -8.84 3.36
C VAL A 98 8.28 -9.77 3.49
N ARG A 99 8.47 -10.91 4.17
CA ARG A 99 7.42 -11.92 4.38
C ARG A 99 6.50 -11.60 5.55
N GLY A 100 6.95 -10.78 6.49
CA GLY A 100 6.15 -10.30 7.61
C GLY A 100 5.28 -9.10 7.28
N LEU A 101 4.65 -8.56 8.32
CA LEU A 101 3.97 -7.26 8.31
C LEU A 101 4.99 -6.12 8.25
N VAL A 102 4.62 -5.01 7.61
CA VAL A 102 5.40 -3.75 7.64
C VAL A 102 4.66 -2.81 8.57
N ILE A 103 5.16 -2.67 9.79
CA ILE A 103 4.53 -1.92 10.89
C ILE A 103 5.39 -0.70 11.19
N ASP A 104 4.84 0.50 11.00
CA ASP A 104 5.53 1.77 11.30
C ASP A 104 6.93 1.84 10.64
N SER A 105 7.08 1.22 9.47
CA SER A 105 8.36 0.92 8.83
C SER A 105 8.40 1.45 7.40
N ALA A 106 9.60 1.62 6.87
CA ALA A 106 9.84 2.05 5.49
C ALA A 106 10.62 0.97 4.74
N VAL A 107 10.21 0.69 3.50
CA VAL A 107 10.95 -0.17 2.57
C VAL A 107 11.21 0.64 1.31
N MET A 108 12.48 0.85 0.98
CA MET A 108 12.93 1.72 -0.10
C MET A 108 13.86 0.93 -1.02
N GLY A 109 13.59 0.95 -2.32
CA GLY A 109 14.47 0.38 -3.35
C GLY A 109 15.76 1.19 -3.41
N GLY A 110 15.71 2.33 -4.09
CA GLY A 110 16.84 3.26 -4.15
C GLY A 110 17.08 3.72 -5.58
N ASP A 111 18.33 3.78 -6.00
CA ASP A 111 18.67 4.07 -7.40
C ASP A 111 18.87 2.76 -8.17
N GLY A 112 18.02 2.47 -9.15
CA GLY A 112 18.10 1.26 -9.97
C GLY A 112 16.72 0.70 -10.27
N ASP A 113 16.64 -0.34 -11.10
CA ASP A 113 15.38 -1.03 -11.37
C ASP A 113 15.15 -2.10 -10.27
N ASP A 114 14.40 -1.76 -9.23
CA ASP A 114 14.23 -2.61 -8.04
C ASP A 114 13.01 -3.51 -8.10
N VAL A 115 13.04 -4.61 -7.33
CA VAL A 115 11.89 -5.50 -7.12
C VAL A 115 11.57 -5.57 -5.63
N ILE A 116 10.45 -4.96 -5.25
CA ILE A 116 10.02 -4.87 -3.85
C ILE A 116 8.76 -5.70 -3.64
N ARG A 117 8.81 -6.66 -2.70
CA ARG A 117 7.68 -7.52 -2.33
C ARG A 117 7.41 -7.44 -0.85
N THR A 118 6.25 -6.93 -0.47
CA THR A 118 5.82 -6.86 0.94
C THR A 118 4.40 -7.39 1.08
N LYS A 119 4.02 -7.78 2.31
CA LYS A 119 2.63 -8.19 2.58
C LYS A 119 1.74 -7.00 2.90
N HIS A 120 1.53 -6.72 4.18
CA HIS A 120 0.53 -5.76 4.62
C HIS A 120 1.24 -4.56 5.24
N LEU A 121 0.90 -3.36 4.76
CA LEU A 121 1.30 -2.12 5.41
C LEU A 121 0.31 -1.84 6.54
N VAL A 122 0.79 -1.90 7.79
CA VAL A 122 -0.04 -1.83 9.00
C VAL A 122 0.47 -0.71 9.91
N PRO A 123 0.17 0.55 9.58
CA PRO A 123 0.59 1.69 10.40
C PRO A 123 -0.16 1.67 11.76
N GLN A 124 0.59 1.64 12.86
CA GLN A 124 0.04 1.61 14.22
C GLN A 124 0.25 2.94 14.94
N ASN A 125 1.47 3.47 14.92
CA ASN A 125 1.85 4.71 15.59
C ASN A 125 2.42 5.76 14.61
N ALA A 126 2.99 5.30 13.50
CA ALA A 126 3.57 6.11 12.44
C ALA A 126 2.94 5.72 11.09
N SER A 127 3.61 6.04 9.98
CA SER A 127 3.21 5.58 8.65
C SER A 127 4.00 4.33 8.27
N SER A 128 3.43 3.50 7.43
CA SER A 128 4.12 2.38 6.79
C SER A 128 4.24 2.65 5.31
N MET A 129 5.44 2.58 4.76
CA MET A 129 5.69 3.00 3.38
C MET A 129 6.52 1.99 2.58
N VAL A 130 6.21 1.89 1.30
CA VAL A 130 7.02 1.25 0.28
C VAL A 130 7.32 2.28 -0.81
N ARG A 131 8.57 2.37 -1.24
CA ARG A 131 9.03 3.38 -2.20
C ARG A 131 10.01 2.76 -3.18
N GLY A 132 9.76 2.86 -4.48
CA GLY A 132 10.70 2.46 -5.52
C GLY A 132 11.92 3.38 -5.54
N ASN A 133 11.65 4.69 -5.64
CA ASN A 133 12.58 5.79 -5.86
C ASN A 133 12.95 5.94 -7.35
N ARG A 134 14.22 5.88 -7.73
CA ARG A 134 14.60 6.16 -9.13
C ARG A 134 14.86 4.86 -9.85
N GLY A 135 14.18 4.67 -10.97
CA GLY A 135 14.33 3.51 -11.85
C GLY A 135 12.95 2.96 -12.19
N ASN A 136 12.92 1.88 -12.97
CA ASN A 136 11.66 1.24 -13.35
C ASN A 136 11.38 0.08 -12.39
N ASP A 137 10.69 0.38 -11.30
CA ASP A 137 10.55 -0.53 -10.18
C ASP A 137 9.37 -1.49 -10.35
N VAL A 138 9.47 -2.66 -9.73
CA VAL A 138 8.39 -3.64 -9.63
C VAL A 138 7.99 -3.79 -8.17
N ILE A 139 6.87 -3.18 -7.81
CA ILE A 139 6.40 -3.12 -6.43
C ILE A 139 5.15 -3.98 -6.26
N LYS A 140 5.20 -4.94 -5.33
CA LYS A 140 4.06 -5.79 -4.97
C LYS A 140 3.76 -5.72 -3.48
N VAL A 141 2.56 -5.23 -3.15
CA VAL A 141 2.10 -5.07 -1.76
C VAL A 141 0.73 -5.74 -1.59
N ALA A 142 0.60 -6.69 -0.67
CA ALA A 142 -0.68 -7.41 -0.50
C ALA A 142 -1.84 -6.49 -0.09
N THR A 143 -1.66 -5.52 0.81
CA THR A 143 -2.70 -4.52 1.14
C THR A 143 -2.10 -3.19 1.58
N VAL A 144 -2.77 -2.10 1.19
CA VAL A 144 -2.41 -0.73 1.57
C VAL A 144 -3.55 -0.14 2.39
N SER A 145 -3.46 -0.25 3.72
CA SER A 145 -4.53 0.16 4.63
C SER A 145 -4.04 1.21 5.63
N GLY A 146 -4.46 2.46 5.45
CA GLY A 146 -4.24 3.52 6.44
C GLY A 146 -5.33 3.60 7.51
N ASP A 147 -4.97 4.07 8.70
CA ASP A 147 -5.90 4.36 9.80
C ASP A 147 -6.10 5.87 9.93
N GLY A 148 -6.96 6.41 9.07
CA GLY A 148 -7.44 7.79 9.16
C GLY A 148 -6.37 8.87 8.92
N ALA A 149 -6.60 10.04 9.56
CA ALA A 149 -5.82 11.28 9.44
C ALA A 149 -4.33 11.22 9.76
N THR A 150 -3.99 10.29 10.63
CA THR A 150 -2.74 10.35 11.39
C THR A 150 -1.73 9.32 10.92
N LYS A 151 -2.19 8.29 10.22
CA LYS A 151 -1.43 7.06 9.97
C LYS A 151 -1.68 6.59 8.54
N GLY A 152 -0.67 6.75 7.69
CA GLY A 152 -0.75 6.38 6.28
C GLY A 152 -0.14 5.02 6.01
N ALA A 153 -0.75 4.27 5.10
CA ALA A 153 -0.09 3.19 4.37
C ALA A 153 0.15 3.71 2.95
N VAL A 154 1.40 3.77 2.51
CA VAL A 154 1.74 4.45 1.27
C VAL A 154 2.63 3.59 0.40
N VAL A 155 2.33 3.55 -0.90
CA VAL A 155 3.15 2.93 -1.94
C VAL A 155 3.45 3.99 -2.99
N HIS A 156 4.73 4.20 -3.27
CA HIS A 156 5.24 5.14 -4.28
C HIS A 156 6.12 4.39 -5.27
N GLY A 157 5.91 4.60 -6.57
CA GLY A 157 6.87 4.27 -7.62
C GLY A 157 8.04 5.25 -7.59
N ASP A 158 7.73 6.51 -7.87
CA ASP A 158 8.59 7.70 -7.96
C ASP A 158 9.08 8.02 -9.38
N ASP A 159 10.39 8.03 -9.63
CA ASP A 159 10.94 8.46 -10.92
C ASP A 159 11.19 7.22 -11.80
N GLY A 160 10.39 6.99 -12.84
CA GLY A 160 10.58 5.91 -13.81
C GLY A 160 9.27 5.22 -14.20
N ASP A 161 9.32 4.25 -15.12
CA ASP A 161 8.14 3.53 -15.58
C ASP A 161 7.83 2.34 -14.64
N ASP A 162 7.10 2.59 -13.56
CA ASP A 162 6.91 1.64 -12.48
C ASP A 162 5.78 0.64 -12.72
N ARG A 163 5.92 -0.54 -12.12
CA ARG A 163 4.88 -1.59 -12.09
C ARG A 163 4.46 -1.85 -10.67
N ILE A 164 3.33 -1.25 -10.29
CA ILE A 164 2.80 -1.36 -8.94
C ILE A 164 1.61 -2.31 -8.94
N THR A 165 1.67 -3.36 -8.12
CA THR A 165 0.55 -4.28 -7.88
C THR A 165 0.19 -4.28 -6.40
N THR A 166 -1.02 -3.84 -6.06
CA THR A 166 -1.53 -3.92 -4.70
C THR A 166 -2.83 -4.70 -4.60
N GLY A 167 -3.14 -5.25 -3.41
CA GLY A 167 -4.52 -5.62 -3.10
C GLY A 167 -5.37 -4.39 -2.83
N SER A 168 -6.24 -4.47 -1.82
CA SER A 168 -7.12 -3.35 -1.47
C SER A 168 -6.34 -2.11 -1.00
N VAL A 169 -6.84 -0.94 -1.40
CA VAL A 169 -6.35 0.37 -1.00
C VAL A 169 -7.45 1.06 -0.19
N THR A 170 -7.24 1.18 1.12
CA THR A 170 -8.28 1.66 2.04
C THR A 170 -7.75 2.63 3.09
N GLY A 171 -8.64 3.45 3.62
CA GLY A 171 -8.35 4.29 4.78
C GLY A 171 -8.56 5.76 4.46
N ALA A 172 -9.37 6.43 5.28
CA ALA A 172 -9.76 7.80 5.00
C ALA A 172 -8.59 8.76 5.20
N PRO A 173 -8.30 9.65 4.24
CA PRO A 173 -7.39 10.72 4.50
C PRO A 173 -8.09 11.60 5.54
N GLY A 174 -7.39 11.98 6.59
CA GLY A 174 -8.02 12.79 7.61
C GLY A 174 -7.62 14.24 7.52
N LYS A 175 -7.58 14.94 8.66
CA LYS A 175 -7.49 16.40 8.66
C LYS A 175 -6.26 16.85 7.83
N TYR A 176 -6.53 17.63 6.77
CA TYR A 176 -5.58 18.11 5.76
C TYR A 176 -5.15 17.10 4.68
N ASN A 177 -5.99 16.10 4.37
CA ASN A 177 -5.71 15.06 3.39
C ASN A 177 -4.44 14.23 3.69
N ARG A 178 -4.11 14.09 4.97
CA ARG A 178 -2.97 13.30 5.45
C ARG A 178 -3.44 11.93 5.94
N GLY A 179 -2.60 10.91 5.75
CA GLY A 179 -2.90 9.52 6.12
C GLY A 179 -3.82 8.81 5.10
N GLY A 180 -4.34 7.65 5.50
CA GLY A 180 -5.10 6.77 4.62
C GLY A 180 -4.25 5.82 3.78
N GLY A 181 -4.90 5.03 2.94
CA GLY A 181 -4.24 4.15 1.97
C GLY A 181 -4.00 4.88 0.67
N ILE A 182 -2.74 5.00 0.25
CA ILE A 182 -2.35 5.75 -0.94
C ILE A 182 -1.40 4.90 -1.78
N VAL A 183 -1.69 4.80 -3.07
CA VAL A 183 -0.80 4.24 -4.08
C VAL A 183 -0.57 5.31 -5.13
N THR A 184 0.68 5.56 -5.51
CA THR A 184 1.01 6.52 -6.57
C THR A 184 2.17 6.04 -7.42
N GLY A 185 2.07 6.27 -8.73
CA GLY A 185 3.17 6.09 -9.67
C GLY A 185 4.20 7.22 -9.54
N ASN A 186 3.75 8.47 -9.74
CA ASN A 186 4.53 9.71 -9.83
C ASN A 186 5.06 9.96 -11.26
N ASP A 187 6.36 10.10 -11.49
CA ASP A 187 6.89 10.56 -12.78
C ASP A 187 7.29 9.37 -13.66
N GLY A 188 6.58 9.14 -14.77
CA GLY A 188 6.85 8.04 -15.68
C GLY A 188 5.58 7.48 -16.29
N ALA A 189 5.70 6.48 -17.18
CA ALA A 189 4.55 5.76 -17.70
C ALA A 189 4.24 4.55 -16.81
N ASP A 190 3.45 4.77 -15.77
CA ASP A 190 3.25 3.78 -14.71
C ASP A 190 2.16 2.76 -15.04
N THR A 191 2.34 1.53 -14.58
CA THR A 191 1.29 0.50 -14.58
C THR A 191 0.90 0.17 -13.16
N ILE A 192 -0.32 0.58 -12.77
CA ILE A 192 -0.84 0.44 -11.42
C ILE A 192 -2.04 -0.51 -11.44
N LYS A 193 -1.86 -1.71 -10.88
CA LYS A 193 -2.92 -2.71 -10.71
C LYS A 193 -3.29 -2.83 -9.24
N VAL A 194 -4.53 -2.49 -8.89
CA VAL A 194 -5.02 -2.53 -7.51
C VAL A 194 -6.24 -3.43 -7.37
N GLY A 195 -6.49 -3.90 -6.15
CA GLY A 195 -7.75 -4.54 -5.79
C GLY A 195 -8.88 -3.52 -5.67
N THR A 196 -9.63 -3.61 -4.58
CA THR A 196 -10.70 -2.64 -4.30
C THR A 196 -10.14 -1.34 -3.71
N VAL A 197 -10.53 -0.19 -4.28
CA VAL A 197 -10.23 1.14 -3.75
C VAL A 197 -11.45 1.67 -3.02
N ASP A 198 -11.41 1.76 -1.69
CA ASP A 198 -12.58 2.14 -0.89
C ASP A 198 -12.20 2.86 0.40
N PHE A 199 -13.19 3.28 1.20
CA PHE A 199 -12.98 4.02 2.45
C PHE A 199 -12.07 5.23 2.26
N SER A 200 -12.24 5.91 1.12
CA SER A 200 -11.43 7.03 0.63
C SER A 200 -9.95 6.71 0.37
N GLY A 201 -9.62 5.45 0.10
CA GLY A 201 -8.35 5.07 -0.51
C GLY A 201 -8.11 5.82 -1.82
N ARG A 202 -6.84 6.05 -2.14
CA ARG A 202 -6.42 6.87 -3.27
C ARG A 202 -5.42 6.12 -4.14
N VAL A 203 -5.66 6.16 -5.44
CA VAL A 203 -4.72 5.68 -6.45
C VAL A 203 -4.44 6.83 -7.39
N LEU A 204 -3.16 7.16 -7.55
CA LEU A 204 -2.70 8.29 -8.35
C LEU A 204 -1.76 7.77 -9.43
N GLY A 205 -1.94 8.19 -10.68
CA GLY A 205 -0.99 7.88 -11.74
C GLY A 205 0.27 8.71 -11.53
N GLY A 206 0.19 9.99 -11.86
CA GLY A 206 1.23 10.98 -11.70
C GLY A 206 1.39 11.73 -13.00
N SER A 207 2.62 11.91 -13.48
CA SER A 207 2.91 12.51 -14.78
C SER A 207 3.43 11.45 -15.75
N GLY A 208 2.93 11.45 -16.99
CA GLY A 208 3.25 10.41 -17.97
C GLY A 208 2.00 9.62 -18.36
N ALA A 209 2.13 8.68 -19.28
CA ALA A 209 0.98 7.94 -19.81
C ALA A 209 0.72 6.69 -18.97
N ASP A 210 -0.18 6.82 -17.99
CA ASP A 210 -0.39 5.80 -16.97
C ASP A 210 -1.46 4.77 -17.36
N VAL A 211 -1.31 3.55 -16.86
CA VAL A 211 -2.31 2.48 -16.94
C VAL A 211 -2.76 2.12 -15.53
N ILE A 212 -4.00 2.46 -15.18
CA ILE A 212 -4.60 2.16 -13.88
C ILE A 212 -5.72 1.14 -14.03
N GLU A 213 -5.53 -0.05 -13.45
CA GLU A 213 -6.54 -1.10 -13.36
C GLU A 213 -6.95 -1.30 -11.90
N ALA A 214 -8.25 -1.22 -11.61
CA ALA A 214 -8.80 -1.48 -10.27
C ALA A 214 -9.90 -2.54 -10.31
N GLU A 215 -9.96 -3.43 -9.33
CA GLU A 215 -11.02 -4.43 -9.22
C GLU A 215 -12.40 -3.78 -9.01
N ALA A 216 -12.46 -2.79 -8.13
CA ALA A 216 -13.66 -2.02 -7.83
C ALA A 216 -13.30 -0.66 -7.23
N LEU A 217 -14.18 0.34 -7.42
CA LEU A 217 -14.00 1.68 -6.86
C LEU A 217 -15.20 2.10 -6.02
N GLY A 218 -15.00 2.33 -4.73
CA GLY A 218 -15.99 2.86 -3.80
C GLY A 218 -17.26 2.03 -3.60
N PRO A 219 -17.21 0.70 -3.47
CA PRO A 219 -18.41 -0.10 -3.22
C PRO A 219 -19.10 0.22 -1.89
N GLU A 220 -18.41 0.69 -0.85
CA GLU A 220 -19.00 0.95 0.48
C GLU A 220 -18.93 2.42 0.96
N SER A 221 -17.84 3.14 0.70
CA SER A 221 -17.66 4.50 1.25
C SER A 221 -17.02 5.50 0.27
N GLY A 222 -16.65 5.05 -0.93
CA GLY A 222 -16.02 5.88 -1.95
C GLY A 222 -14.50 5.71 -1.98
N GLY A 223 -13.89 6.17 -3.06
CA GLY A 223 -12.46 6.09 -3.32
C GLY A 223 -12.11 7.06 -4.44
N LEU A 224 -10.81 7.29 -4.64
CA LEU A 224 -10.33 8.18 -5.68
C LEU A 224 -9.35 7.43 -6.58
N ILE A 225 -9.57 7.52 -7.89
CA ILE A 225 -8.55 7.27 -8.91
C ILE A 225 -8.33 8.59 -9.65
N GLN A 226 -7.07 9.03 -9.70
CA GLN A 226 -6.68 10.22 -10.45
C GLN A 226 -5.39 9.94 -11.22
N SER A 227 -5.41 9.87 -12.56
CA SER A 227 -4.18 9.56 -13.30
C SER A 227 -3.27 10.79 -13.39
N GLY A 228 -3.66 11.89 -14.02
CA GLY A 228 -2.88 13.13 -13.96
C GLY A 228 -2.61 13.71 -15.34
N PRO A 229 -1.49 14.42 -15.58
CA PRO A 229 -1.11 14.81 -16.94
C PRO A 229 -0.51 13.63 -17.72
N GLY A 230 -1.05 13.35 -18.90
CA GLY A 230 -0.65 12.20 -19.71
C GLY A 230 -1.77 11.73 -20.63
N ASP A 231 -1.48 10.77 -21.52
CA ASP A 231 -2.54 10.05 -22.25
C ASP A 231 -2.82 8.76 -21.48
N ASP A 232 -3.74 8.82 -20.51
CA ASP A 232 -3.91 7.78 -19.51
C ASP A 232 -4.95 6.74 -19.90
N THR A 233 -4.88 5.56 -19.27
CA THR A 233 -5.87 4.50 -19.38
C THR A 233 -6.38 4.07 -18.01
N ILE A 234 -7.69 4.16 -17.78
CA ILE A 234 -8.34 3.72 -16.54
C ILE A 234 -9.37 2.64 -16.86
N SER A 235 -9.24 1.46 -16.25
CA SER A 235 -10.17 0.35 -16.46
C SER A 235 -10.32 -0.57 -15.26
N GLY A 236 -11.20 -1.56 -15.40
CA GLY A 236 -11.20 -2.75 -14.55
C GLY A 236 -10.05 -3.68 -14.92
N PRO A 237 -9.91 -4.83 -14.23
CA PRO A 237 -8.85 -5.79 -14.48
C PRO A 237 -8.90 -6.29 -15.93
N ASP A 238 -7.73 -6.39 -16.56
CA ASP A 238 -7.58 -6.88 -17.95
C ASP A 238 -8.41 -6.07 -18.97
N GLY A 239 -8.60 -4.77 -18.73
CA GLY A 239 -9.37 -3.87 -19.59
C GLY A 239 -10.89 -4.02 -19.44
N ALA A 240 -11.37 -4.72 -18.42
CA ALA A 240 -12.79 -4.82 -18.11
C ALA A 240 -13.40 -3.45 -17.75
N VAL A 241 -14.73 -3.39 -17.66
CA VAL A 241 -15.40 -2.17 -17.18
C VAL A 241 -15.20 -2.04 -15.67
N LEU A 242 -14.54 -0.97 -15.23
CA LEU A 242 -14.47 -0.62 -13.81
C LEU A 242 -15.84 -0.13 -13.33
N ILE A 243 -16.38 -0.79 -12.32
CA ILE A 243 -17.61 -0.37 -11.67
C ILE A 243 -17.28 0.64 -10.57
N VAL A 244 -17.78 1.87 -10.72
CA VAL A 244 -17.74 2.90 -9.68
C VAL A 244 -19.01 2.76 -8.86
N GLY A 245 -18.86 2.31 -7.62
CA GLY A 245 -19.90 1.94 -6.66
C GLY A 245 -20.86 3.07 -6.30
N GLU A 246 -21.86 2.76 -5.48
CA GLU A 246 -22.98 3.69 -5.21
C GLU A 246 -22.57 4.94 -4.42
N HIS A 247 -21.41 4.90 -3.77
CA HIS A 247 -20.88 5.92 -2.91
C HIS A 247 -20.06 6.96 -3.70
N TRP A 248 -19.41 7.88 -3.01
CA TRP A 248 -18.65 9.00 -3.60
C TRP A 248 -17.34 8.56 -4.29
N GLY A 249 -17.40 7.55 -5.15
CA GLY A 249 -16.29 7.15 -6.02
C GLY A 249 -16.01 8.25 -7.05
N THR A 250 -14.74 8.61 -7.18
CA THR A 250 -14.27 9.64 -8.11
C THR A 250 -13.21 9.04 -9.02
N VAL A 251 -13.42 9.18 -10.33
CA VAL A 251 -12.43 8.92 -11.38
C VAL A 251 -12.16 10.23 -12.09
N ASP A 252 -10.91 10.63 -12.15
CA ASP A 252 -10.48 11.82 -12.88
C ASP A 252 -9.22 11.51 -13.66
N ALA A 253 -9.28 11.42 -14.99
CA ALA A 253 -8.08 11.08 -15.73
C ALA A 253 -7.10 12.27 -15.89
N GLY A 254 -7.54 13.50 -15.59
CA GLY A 254 -6.65 14.65 -15.57
C GLY A 254 -6.52 15.36 -16.93
N VAL A 255 -5.30 15.55 -17.42
CA VAL A 255 -5.03 16.34 -18.63
C VAL A 255 -4.33 15.49 -19.67
N GLY A 256 -5.06 15.17 -20.74
CA GLY A 256 -4.50 14.67 -21.98
C GLY A 256 -5.57 14.04 -22.84
N ARG A 257 -5.24 12.94 -23.53
CA ARG A 257 -6.21 12.16 -24.31
C ARG A 257 -6.45 10.82 -23.62
N ASP A 258 -7.35 10.84 -22.66
CA ASP A 258 -7.51 9.75 -21.72
C ASP A 258 -8.57 8.75 -22.18
N THR A 259 -8.30 7.48 -21.91
CA THR A 259 -9.19 6.35 -22.22
C THR A 259 -9.73 5.73 -20.93
N CYS A 260 -11.02 5.89 -20.68
CA CYS A 260 -11.66 5.35 -19.49
C CYS A 260 -12.70 4.28 -19.83
N THR A 261 -12.46 3.04 -19.42
CA THR A 261 -13.43 1.94 -19.45
C THR A 261 -14.12 1.83 -18.09
N VAL A 262 -15.01 2.79 -17.80
CA VAL A 262 -15.64 2.97 -16.49
C VAL A 262 -17.16 3.04 -16.59
N LYS A 263 -17.86 2.55 -15.55
CA LYS A 263 -19.31 2.66 -15.42
C LYS A 263 -19.70 3.02 -14.00
N SER A 264 -20.40 4.14 -13.86
CA SER A 264 -21.05 4.54 -12.61
C SER A 264 -22.35 3.77 -12.37
N VAL A 265 -22.61 3.40 -11.11
CA VAL A 265 -23.93 2.90 -10.67
C VAL A 265 -24.74 3.92 -9.87
N SER A 266 -24.26 5.15 -9.68
CA SER A 266 -24.91 6.17 -8.82
C SER A 266 -24.66 7.60 -9.27
N THR A 267 -25.65 8.47 -9.06
CA THR A 267 -25.55 9.91 -9.34
C THR A 267 -24.63 10.66 -8.39
N ARG A 268 -24.09 10.00 -7.35
CA ARG A 268 -23.14 10.59 -6.38
C ARG A 268 -21.68 10.36 -6.74
N THR A 269 -21.42 9.60 -7.80
CA THR A 269 -20.09 9.39 -8.35
C THR A 269 -19.68 10.54 -9.27
N SER A 270 -18.38 10.73 -9.43
CA SER A 270 -17.82 11.69 -10.38
C SER A 270 -16.87 10.96 -11.33
N ILE A 271 -17.09 11.14 -12.63
CA ILE A 271 -16.21 10.66 -13.69
C ILE A 271 -15.90 11.88 -14.56
N SER A 272 -14.65 12.29 -14.61
CA SER A 272 -14.18 13.47 -15.35
C SER A 272 -12.95 13.17 -16.19
N ALA A 273 -12.68 14.05 -17.15
CA ALA A 273 -11.53 14.00 -18.03
C ALA A 273 -11.32 12.64 -18.70
N CYS A 274 -12.39 12.08 -19.27
CA CYS A 274 -12.33 10.83 -20.01
C CYS A 274 -12.74 11.11 -21.45
N GLU A 275 -11.78 11.52 -22.30
CA GLU A 275 -12.03 11.91 -23.69
C GLU A 275 -12.53 10.73 -24.52
N ILE A 276 -12.01 9.54 -24.22
CA ILE A 276 -12.33 8.29 -24.91
C ILE A 276 -13.01 7.35 -23.91
N MET A 277 -14.33 7.23 -24.03
CA MET A 277 -15.10 6.18 -23.36
C MET A 277 -15.50 5.10 -24.38
N PRO A 278 -15.40 3.80 -24.06
CA PRO A 278 -15.93 2.75 -24.92
C PRO A 278 -17.39 3.06 -25.24
N LYS A 279 -17.71 3.10 -26.54
CA LYS A 279 -19.09 3.27 -26.99
C LYS A 279 -19.91 2.18 -26.32
N ALA A 280 -20.94 2.57 -25.56
CA ALA A 280 -21.85 1.64 -24.91
C ALA A 280 -22.22 0.56 -25.93
N ALA A 281 -21.89 -0.70 -25.62
CA ALA A 281 -22.25 -1.81 -26.49
C ALA A 281 -23.74 -1.66 -26.81
N PRO A 282 -24.15 -1.72 -28.10
CA PRO A 282 -25.55 -1.62 -28.46
C PRO A 282 -26.29 -2.63 -27.60
N ALA A 283 -27.32 -2.16 -26.89
CA ALA A 283 -28.10 -2.99 -25.99
C ALA A 283 -28.42 -4.28 -26.73
N ALA A 284 -27.79 -5.39 -26.32
CA ALA A 284 -28.08 -6.67 -26.93
C ALA A 284 -29.59 -6.85 -26.78
N ASP A 285 -30.29 -6.96 -27.91
CA ASP A 285 -31.72 -7.20 -27.96
C ASP A 285 -31.98 -8.37 -27.02
N ARG A 286 -32.50 -8.07 -25.83
CA ARG A 286 -33.02 -9.12 -24.96
C ARG A 286 -34.16 -9.72 -25.78
N PRO A 287 -34.09 -11.00 -26.16
CA PRO A 287 -35.25 -11.63 -26.76
C PRO A 287 -36.39 -11.47 -25.75
N SER A 288 -37.45 -10.81 -26.19
CA SER A 288 -38.71 -10.63 -25.48
C SER A 288 -39.40 -12.01 -25.36
N GLY A 289 -38.78 -12.89 -24.58
CA GLY A 289 -39.32 -14.17 -24.15
C GLY A 289 -40.34 -13.92 -23.05
N GLN A 290 -41.58 -13.78 -23.47
CA GLN A 290 -42.78 -13.77 -22.66
C GLN A 290 -42.79 -14.99 -21.72
N LEU A 291 -42.50 -14.79 -20.43
CA LEU A 291 -42.61 -15.81 -19.39
C LEU A 291 -44.10 -16.06 -19.10
N THR A 292 -44.69 -17.07 -19.73
CA THR A 292 -45.89 -17.74 -19.22
C THR A 292 -45.49 -18.77 -18.15
N PRO A 293 -46.11 -18.77 -16.95
CA PRO A 293 -45.84 -19.78 -15.93
C PRO A 293 -46.54 -21.10 -16.29
N ALA A 294 -45.79 -22.19 -16.40
CA ALA A 294 -46.35 -23.54 -16.47
C ALA A 294 -46.06 -24.31 -15.16
N ALA A 295 -47.14 -24.73 -14.52
CA ALA A 295 -47.16 -25.59 -13.33
C ALA A 295 -46.93 -27.08 -13.71
N PRO A 296 -46.63 -27.96 -12.74
CA PRO A 296 -45.90 -29.21 -12.97
C PRO A 296 -46.83 -30.38 -13.28
N THR A 297 -46.39 -31.32 -14.12
CA THR A 297 -46.95 -32.67 -14.19
C THR A 297 -45.84 -33.71 -14.23
N GLY A 298 -46.00 -34.74 -13.41
CA GLY A 298 -44.98 -35.70 -13.09
C GLY A 298 -44.89 -36.91 -14.01
N THR A 299 -43.73 -37.57 -13.87
CA THR A 299 -43.48 -39.02 -13.89
C THR A 299 -43.94 -39.83 -15.10
N THR A 300 -42.97 -40.40 -15.81
CA THR A 300 -42.81 -41.87 -15.88
C THR A 300 -41.35 -42.21 -16.21
N ALA A 301 -40.82 -43.20 -15.50
CA ALA A 301 -39.46 -43.71 -15.59
C ALA A 301 -39.44 -45.03 -16.37
N GLU A 302 -38.40 -45.24 -17.17
CA GLU A 302 -37.97 -46.54 -17.73
C GLU A 302 -36.41 -46.61 -17.74
N PRO A 303 -35.78 -47.81 -17.81
CA PRO A 303 -34.66 -48.21 -16.97
C PRO A 303 -33.28 -48.07 -17.65
N PRO A 304 -32.17 -48.42 -16.95
CA PRO A 304 -30.85 -47.92 -17.27
C PRO A 304 -30.10 -48.79 -18.29
N SER A 305 -29.54 -48.16 -19.32
CA SER A 305 -28.49 -48.76 -20.16
C SER A 305 -27.11 -48.60 -19.49
N LYS A 306 -26.47 -49.75 -19.23
CA LYS A 306 -25.13 -49.97 -18.64
C LYS A 306 -23.99 -49.37 -19.49
N PRO A 307 -22.79 -49.06 -18.92
CA PRO A 307 -21.99 -47.89 -19.27
C PRO A 307 -20.93 -48.12 -20.36
N ALA A 308 -20.66 -47.06 -21.11
CA ALA A 308 -19.46 -46.94 -21.93
C ALA A 308 -18.27 -46.52 -21.05
N ALA A 309 -17.24 -47.35 -21.04
CA ALA A 309 -15.98 -47.09 -20.35
C ALA A 309 -15.16 -46.00 -21.09
N PRO A 310 -14.39 -45.16 -20.37
CA PRO A 310 -13.46 -44.22 -20.98
C PRO A 310 -12.21 -44.94 -21.48
N ALA A 311 -11.96 -44.90 -22.79
CA ALA A 311 -10.70 -45.29 -23.39
C ALA A 311 -9.86 -44.05 -23.68
N ALA A 312 -8.96 -43.70 -22.77
CA ALA A 312 -7.77 -42.92 -23.06
C ALA A 312 -6.73 -43.18 -21.96
N THR A 313 -5.78 -44.04 -22.26
CA THR A 313 -4.62 -44.35 -21.42
C THR A 313 -3.67 -43.16 -21.42
N PRO A 314 -3.12 -42.72 -20.26
CA PRO A 314 -2.06 -41.72 -20.23
C PRO A 314 -0.79 -42.28 -20.88
N ALA A 315 -0.22 -41.54 -21.83
CA ALA A 315 1.08 -41.87 -22.40
C ALA A 315 2.15 -41.80 -21.31
N LYS A 316 2.95 -42.87 -21.23
CA LYS A 316 4.13 -43.03 -20.37
C LYS A 316 5.13 -41.89 -20.60
N PRO A 317 5.64 -41.23 -19.54
CA PRO A 317 6.74 -40.28 -19.69
C PRO A 317 7.98 -40.96 -20.27
N ALA A 318 8.55 -40.37 -21.31
CA ALA A 318 9.84 -40.78 -21.85
C ALA A 318 10.93 -40.53 -20.81
N ALA A 319 11.83 -41.51 -20.67
CA ALA A 319 13.02 -41.40 -19.84
C ALA A 319 13.91 -40.24 -20.31
N PRO A 320 14.61 -39.53 -19.40
CA PRO A 320 15.48 -38.43 -19.79
C PRO A 320 16.66 -38.97 -20.62
N ALA A 321 16.84 -38.35 -21.79
CA ALA A 321 17.99 -38.56 -22.65
C ALA A 321 19.28 -38.03 -21.99
N ALA A 322 20.38 -38.63 -22.43
CA ALA A 322 21.72 -38.54 -21.89
C ALA A 322 22.26 -37.11 -21.68
N VAL A 323 23.07 -37.03 -20.62
CA VAL A 323 24.02 -35.98 -20.25
C VAL A 323 24.77 -35.41 -21.46
N PRO A 324 24.67 -34.09 -21.73
CA PRO A 324 25.70 -33.36 -22.46
C PRO A 324 26.86 -33.02 -21.51
N ALA A 325 28.06 -33.14 -22.05
CA ALA A 325 29.34 -32.99 -21.39
C ALA A 325 29.52 -31.71 -20.57
N ALA A 326 30.37 -31.83 -19.54
CA ALA A 326 30.80 -30.77 -18.65
C ALA A 326 31.27 -29.50 -19.40
N PRO A 327 30.90 -28.29 -18.93
CA PRO A 327 31.57 -27.07 -19.37
C PRO A 327 33.02 -27.09 -18.91
N ALA A 328 33.91 -26.63 -19.79
CA ALA A 328 35.33 -26.45 -19.54
C ALA A 328 35.54 -25.57 -18.28
N GLY A 329 36.56 -25.93 -17.50
CA GLY A 329 36.90 -25.28 -16.24
C GLY A 329 37.25 -23.79 -16.38
N PRO A 330 37.33 -23.08 -15.23
CA PRO A 330 37.54 -21.64 -15.20
C PRO A 330 38.86 -21.25 -15.86
N ALA A 331 38.80 -20.17 -16.65
CA ALA A 331 39.96 -19.48 -17.16
C ALA A 331 40.84 -18.99 -15.99
N GLU A 332 42.15 -19.16 -16.18
CA GLU A 332 43.23 -18.73 -15.32
C GLU A 332 43.12 -17.23 -14.99
N PRO A 333 43.30 -16.80 -13.72
CA PRO A 333 43.29 -15.38 -13.37
C PRO A 333 44.45 -14.65 -14.05
N ALA A 334 44.13 -13.59 -14.80
CA ALA A 334 45.11 -12.65 -15.30
C ALA A 334 45.89 -12.01 -14.14
N ALA A 335 47.19 -11.85 -14.35
CA ALA A 335 48.13 -11.26 -13.40
C ALA A 335 47.67 -9.88 -12.86
N PRO A 336 48.02 -9.53 -11.61
CA PRO A 336 47.62 -8.25 -11.03
C PRO A 336 48.28 -7.08 -11.77
N PRO A 337 47.56 -5.99 -12.06
CA PRO A 337 48.18 -4.76 -12.54
C PRO A 337 49.07 -4.15 -11.46
N ALA A 338 50.17 -3.57 -11.92
CA ALA A 338 51.22 -2.97 -11.13
C ALA A 338 50.75 -1.77 -10.30
N GLY A 339 51.14 -1.75 -9.03
CA GLY A 339 51.63 -0.57 -8.31
C GLY A 339 50.59 0.44 -7.80
N PRO A 340 50.69 0.89 -6.54
CA PRO A 340 49.90 2.01 -6.03
C PRO A 340 50.36 3.33 -6.67
N VAL A 341 49.42 4.09 -7.22
CA VAL A 341 49.62 5.49 -7.59
C VAL A 341 49.66 6.31 -6.31
N GLU A 342 50.76 7.03 -6.09
CA GLU A 342 50.94 7.92 -4.94
C GLU A 342 49.86 9.02 -4.89
N PRO A 343 49.40 9.42 -3.70
CA PRO A 343 48.46 10.52 -3.56
C PRO A 343 49.13 11.85 -3.91
N VAL A 344 48.59 12.53 -4.92
CA VAL A 344 48.92 13.92 -5.24
C VAL A 344 48.41 14.80 -4.11
N THR A 345 49.33 15.33 -3.30
CA THR A 345 49.06 16.37 -2.31
C THR A 345 48.76 17.69 -3.02
N ALA A 346 47.47 17.98 -3.24
CA ALA A 346 47.04 19.32 -3.58
C ALA A 346 47.09 20.19 -2.31
N ALA A 347 48.10 21.05 -2.21
CA ALA A 347 48.19 22.07 -1.18
C ALA A 347 47.07 23.10 -1.37
N ALA A 348 45.98 22.98 -0.60
CA ALA A 348 45.02 24.06 -0.44
C ALA A 348 45.65 25.15 0.44
N GLY A 349 45.94 26.30 -0.18
CA GLY A 349 46.34 27.51 0.55
C GLY A 349 45.21 28.04 1.46
N PRO A 350 45.53 28.88 2.45
CA PRO A 350 44.56 29.39 3.40
C PRO A 350 43.56 30.31 2.71
N VAL A 351 42.27 30.03 2.92
CA VAL A 351 41.16 30.90 2.49
C VAL A 351 41.08 32.08 3.47
N GLU A 352 41.24 33.30 2.96
CA GLU A 352 41.09 34.52 3.76
C GLU A 352 39.62 34.70 4.23
N PRO A 353 39.38 35.24 5.44
CA PRO A 353 38.02 35.49 5.92
C PRO A 353 37.33 36.59 5.11
N VAL A 354 36.15 36.28 4.57
CA VAL A 354 35.26 37.25 3.95
C VAL A 354 34.74 38.23 5.03
N ALA A 355 34.97 39.52 4.82
CA ALA A 355 34.48 40.58 5.70
C ALA A 355 32.94 40.66 5.68
N PRO A 356 32.28 40.90 6.83
CA PRO A 356 30.84 41.03 6.89
C PRO A 356 30.35 42.31 6.19
N ALA A 357 29.32 42.18 5.37
CA ALA A 357 28.66 43.29 4.69
C ALA A 357 28.03 44.26 5.70
N ALA A 358 28.21 45.56 5.47
CA ALA A 358 27.66 46.63 6.30
C ALA A 358 26.11 46.68 6.23
N PRO A 359 25.44 47.09 7.32
CA PRO A 359 23.98 47.18 7.35
C PRO A 359 23.46 48.33 6.48
N VAL A 360 22.44 48.04 5.69
CA VAL A 360 21.69 49.03 4.91
C VAL A 360 20.81 49.84 5.88
N GLY A 361 21.04 51.16 5.91
CA GLY A 361 20.27 52.10 6.73
C GLY A 361 18.83 52.31 6.21
N PRO A 362 17.95 52.90 7.04
CA PRO A 362 16.53 53.03 6.71
C PRO A 362 16.29 54.09 5.64
N ALA A 363 15.36 53.79 4.73
CA ALA A 363 14.85 54.73 3.75
C ALA A 363 14.05 55.86 4.45
N GLY A 364 14.42 57.11 4.16
CA GLY A 364 13.71 58.31 4.61
C GLY A 364 12.40 58.56 3.83
N PRO A 365 11.63 59.58 4.29
CA PRO A 365 10.18 59.70 4.09
C PRO A 365 9.72 59.97 2.66
#